data_AF-A0A7K0A933-F1
#
_entry.id   AF-A0A7K0A933-F1
#
_cell.length_a   1.000
_cell.length_b   1.000
_cell.length_c   1.000
_cell.angle_alpha   90.00
_cell.angle_beta   90.00
_cell.angle_gamma   90.00
#
_symmetry.space_group_name_H-M   'P 1'
#
loop_
_entity.id
_entity.type
_entity.pdbx_description
1 polymer ?
#
loop_
_entity_poly.entity_id
_entity_poly.type
_entity_poly.pdbx_seq_one_letter_code
_entity_poly.pdbx_strand_id
1 'polypeptide(L)' 'VEARPSRSRPNAGLVVFEHKASNQRDELVCLVRRTGLMHRRPEHEGASR' A
#
# COMPACT_ATOMS: atom_id res chain seq x y z
N VAL A 1 -2.13 2.33 10.86
CA VAL A 1 -2.15 1.80 9.48
C VAL A 1 -3.61 1.69 9.09
N GLU A 2 -4.03 2.39 8.04
CA GLU A 2 -5.45 2.53 7.67
C GLU A 2 -5.64 2.08 6.23
N ALA A 3 -6.76 1.42 5.95
CA ALA A 3 -7.17 1.06 4.60
C ALA A 3 -8.67 1.30 4.45
N ARG A 4 -9.08 1.86 3.32
CA ARG A 4 -10.49 2.09 3.00
C ARG A 4 -10.81 1.80 1.53
N PRO A 5 -12.04 1.35 1.21
CA PRO A 5 -12.49 1.23 -0.18
C PRO A 5 -12.37 2.55 -0.96
N SER A 6 -11.99 2.45 -2.24
CA SER A 6 -12.13 3.59 -3.16
C SER A 6 -13.60 3.76 -3.55
N ARG A 7 -14.09 5.01 -3.55
CA ARG A 7 -15.45 5.34 -3.97
C ARG A 7 -15.63 5.25 -5.49
N SER A 8 -14.58 5.56 -6.26
CA SER A 8 -14.65 5.64 -7.73
C SER A 8 -14.04 4.44 -8.44
N ARG A 9 -13.27 3.61 -7.74
CA ARG A 9 -12.58 2.44 -8.33
C ARG A 9 -12.95 1.18 -7.52
N PRO A 10 -14.02 0.45 -7.90
CA PRO A 10 -14.55 -0.67 -7.12
C PRO A 10 -13.50 -1.74 -6.77
N ASN A 11 -12.59 -2.01 -7.71
CA ASN A 11 -11.56 -3.04 -7.59
C ASN A 11 -10.29 -2.57 -6.84
N ALA A 12 -10.34 -1.40 -6.19
CA ALA A 12 -9.21 -0.81 -5.49
C ALA A 12 -9.58 -0.21 -4.13
N GLY A 13 -8.56 0.02 -3.31
CA GLY A 13 -8.64 0.68 -2.00
C GLY A 13 -7.55 1.72 -1.82
N LEU A 14 -7.78 2.70 -0.95
CA LEU A 14 -6.75 3.63 -0.51
C LEU A 14 -6.11 3.07 0.76
N VAL A 15 -4.78 2.95 0.75
CA VAL A 15 -3.99 2.40 1.86
C VAL A 15 -3.01 3.47 2.32
N VAL A 16 -2.98 3.72 3.63
CA VAL A 16 -2.04 4.64 4.27
C VAL A 16 -0.88 3.84 4.85
N PHE A 17 0.32 4.11 4.35
CA PHE A 17 1.54 3.44 4.76
C PHE A 17 2.68 4.43 5.01
N GLU A 18 3.65 3.96 5.79
CA GLU A 18 4.88 4.69 6.08
C GLU A 18 5.92 4.36 5.02
N HIS A 19 6.46 5.38 4.38
CA HIS A 19 7.57 5.28 3.45
C HIS A 19 8.84 5.70 4.19
N LYS A 20 9.74 4.73 4.35
CA LYS A 20 11.09 4.92 4.86
C LYS A 20 12.07 4.87 3.70
N ALA A 21 12.94 5.86 3.60
CA ALA A 21 14.08 5.82 2.69
C ALA A 21 15.36 5.90 3.51
N SER A 22 16.29 4.99 3.22
CA SER A 22 17.64 4.97 3.80
C SER A 22 18.67 5.31 2.73
N ASN A 23 19.79 5.91 3.13
CA ASN A 23 20.92 6.19 2.24
C ASN A 23 21.92 5.02 2.21
N GLN A 24 23.04 5.18 1.51
CA GLN A 24 24.09 4.16 1.34
C GLN A 24 24.86 3.82 2.62
N ARG A 25 24.65 4.57 3.70
CA ARG A 25 25.22 4.33 5.04
C ARG A 25 24.18 3.73 6.00
N ASP A 26 23.07 3.22 5.47
CA ASP A 26 21.92 2.71 6.21
C ASP A 26 21.24 3.75 7.12
N GLU A 27 21.47 5.04 6.88
CA GLU A 27 20.84 6.12 7.66
C GLU A 27 19.45 6.43 7.09
N LEU A 28 18.45 6.55 7.96
CA LEU A 28 17.11 7.00 7.57
C LEU A 28 17.17 8.47 7.14
N VAL A 29 16.89 8.73 5.86
CA VAL A 29 16.89 10.08 5.27
C VAL A 29 15.49 10.62 4.99
N CYS A 30 14.47 9.76 4.99
CA CYS A 30 13.08 10.19 4.84
C CYS A 30 12.12 9.27 5.61
N LEU A 31 11.17 9.88 6.30
CA LEU A 31 10.04 9.22 6.94
C LEU A 31 8.77 10.00 6.58
N VAL A 32 7.89 9.41 5.78
CA VAL A 32 6.65 10.07 5.37
C VAL A 32 5.47 9.10 5.40
N ARG A 33 4.31 9.60 5.84
CA ARG A 33 3.04 8.87 5.75
C ARG A 33 2.37 9.25 4.44
N ARG A 34 2.14 8.26 3.57
CA ARG A 34 1.53 8.47 2.24
C ARG A 34 0.34 7.57 2.02
N THR A 35 -0.58 8.05 1.19
CA THR A 35 -1.73 7.27 0.72
C THR A 35 -1.46 6.77 -0.68
N GLY A 36 -1.59 5.47 -0.90
CA GLY A 36 -1.54 4.86 -2.23
C GLY A 36 -2.87 4.21 -2.61
N LEU A 37 -3.18 4.22 -3.90
CA LEU A 37 -4.28 3.41 -4.43
C LEU A 37 -3.74 2.02 -4.77
N MET A 38 -4.28 1.00 -4.12
CA MET A 38 -3.86 -0.39 -4.27
C MET A 38 -5.00 -1.23 -4.85
N HIS A 39 -4.68 -2.19 -5.71
CA HIS A 39 -5.65 -3.18 -6.16
C HIS A 39 -6.10 -4.06 -4.99
N ARG A 40 -7.37 -4.47 -5.03
CA ARG A 40 -7.86 -5.53 -4.14
C ARG A 40 -7.22 -6.86 -4.53
N ARG A 41 -7.17 -7.79 -3.58
CA ARG A 41 -6.84 -9.18 -3.90
C ARG A 41 -7.86 -9.75 -4.89
N PRO A 42 -7.43 -10.54 -5.88
CA PRO A 42 -8.36 -11.23 -6.77
C PRO A 42 -9.30 -12.13 -5.96
N GLU A 43 -10.58 -12.18 -6.31
CA GLU A 43 -11.57 -13.00 -5.61
C GLU A 43 -11.36 -14.52 -5.83
N HIS A 44 -10.54 -14.90 -6.82
CA HIS A 44 -10.34 -16.30 -7.25
C HIS A 44 -9.02 -16.93 -6.78
N GLU A 45 -8.22 -16.26 -5.94
CA GLU A 45 -6.93 -16.81 -5.49
C GLU A 45 -7.08 -17.63 -4.20
N GLY A 46 -7.98 -18.62 -4.26
CA GLY A 46 -8.15 -19.71 -3.30
C GLY A 46 -7.95 -21.09 -3.91
N ALA A 47 -7.47 -21.18 -5.15
CA ALA A 47 -7.16 -22.44 -5.82
C ALA A 47 -6.04 -22.29 -6.85
N SER A 48 -4.82 -21.99 -6.38
CA SER A 48 -3.63 -22.44 -7.09
C SER A 48 -2.47 -22.54 -6.11
N ARG A 49 -2.11 -23.80 -5.84
CA ARG A 49 -0.93 -24.39 -5.19
C ARG A 49 0.02 -23.47 -4.43
#